data_AF-A0A261FCX9-F1
#
_entry.id   AF-A0A261FCX9-F1
#
_cell.length_a   1.000
_cell.length_b   1.000
_cell.length_c   1.000
_cell.angle_alpha   90.00
_cell.angle_beta   90.00
_cell.angle_gamma   90.00
#
_symmetry.space_group_name_H-M   'P 1'
#
loop_
_entity.id
_entity.type
_entity.pdbx_description
1 polymer ?
#
loop_
_entity_poly.entity_id
_entity_poly.type
_entity_poly.pdbx_seq_one_letter_code
_entity_poly.pdbx_strand_id
1 'polypeptide(L)'
;MAKVKVRLHSGGVLDVLNSDGVRGDIERRTEAIAAAANRMHNAKGYVGDVIRTDRPHGAVRATTRHARRSNAKHNTLLKSLDAGRD
;
A
#
# COMPACT_ATOMS: atom_id res chain seq x y z
N MET A 1 -25.67 34.46 16.92
CA MET A 1 -24.47 33.63 17.20
C MET A 1 -23.42 33.94 16.14
N ALA A 2 -22.17 34.22 16.53
CA ALA A 2 -21.09 34.49 15.57
C ALA A 2 -20.74 33.22 14.77
N LYS A 3 -20.45 33.36 13.49
CA LYS A 3 -20.15 32.25 12.59
C LYS A 3 -18.69 31.80 12.80
N VAL A 4 -18.48 30.79 13.63
CA VAL A 4 -17.14 30.21 13.89
C VAL A 4 -16.73 29.33 12.71
N LYS A 5 -15.52 29.57 12.16
CA LYS A 5 -14.92 28.73 11.12
C LYS A 5 -13.76 27.93 11.71
N VAL A 6 -13.98 26.63 11.89
CA VAL A 6 -12.92 25.70 12.26
C VAL A 6 -12.14 25.30 11.01
N ARG A 7 -10.80 25.31 11.09
CA ARG A 7 -9.91 24.84 10.03
C ARG A 7 -8.93 23.83 10.62
N LEU A 8 -8.66 22.76 9.87
CA LEU A 8 -7.61 21.82 10.22
C LEU A 8 -6.24 22.47 10.01
N HIS A 9 -5.33 22.26 10.94
CA HIS A 9 -3.94 22.67 10.81
C HIS A 9 -3.23 21.68 9.88
N SER A 10 -2.71 22.15 8.74
CA SER A 10 -2.10 21.29 7.72
C SER A 10 -0.93 20.47 8.25
N GLY A 11 -0.07 21.06 9.09
CA GLY A 11 1.04 20.34 9.72
C GLY A 11 0.56 19.23 10.67
N GLY A 12 -0.48 19.50 11.45
CA GLY A 12 -1.02 18.50 12.39
C GLY A 12 -1.67 17.31 11.68
N VAL A 13 -2.24 17.53 10.49
CA VAL A 13 -2.74 16.44 9.65
C VAL A 13 -1.59 15.57 9.14
N LEU A 14 -0.46 16.16 8.72
CA LEU A 14 0.71 15.40 8.30
C LEU A 14 1.34 14.61 9.45
N ASP A 15 1.35 15.15 10.67
CA ASP A 15 1.84 14.43 11.84
C ASP A 15 1.00 13.17 12.12
N VAL A 16 -0.33 13.29 12.01
CA VAL A 16 -1.23 12.14 12.14
C VAL A 16 -1.00 11.11 11.02
N LEU A 17 -0.84 11.55 9.77
CA LEU A 17 -0.57 10.66 8.63
C LEU A 17 0.79 9.98 8.70
N ASN A 18 1.76 10.55 9.41
CA ASN A 18 3.09 9.99 9.64
C ASN A 18 3.21 9.23 10.96
N SER A 19 2.12 9.11 11.72
CA SER A 19 2.12 8.35 12.98
C SER A 19 2.45 6.87 12.75
N ASP A 20 3.06 6.24 13.76
CA ASP A 20 3.47 4.83 13.71
C ASP A 20 2.29 3.89 13.43
N GLY A 21 1.09 4.23 13.91
CA GLY A 21 -0.13 3.47 13.64
C GLY A 21 -0.49 3.46 12.15
N VAL A 22 -0.41 4.61 11.48
CA VAL A 22 -0.68 4.69 10.03
C VAL A 22 0.41 3.94 9.25
N ARG A 23 1.67 4.08 9.66
CA ARG A 23 2.77 3.34 9.04
C ARG A 23 2.58 1.82 9.16
N GLY A 24 2.29 1.32 10.36
CA GLY A 24 2.04 -0.11 10.60
C GLY A 24 0.83 -0.63 9.83
N ASP A 25 -0.19 0.21 9.64
CA ASP A 25 -1.34 -0.12 8.79
C ASP A 25 -0.95 -0.31 7.32
N ILE A 26 -0.15 0.62 6.79
CA ILE A 26 0.36 0.55 5.41
C ILE A 26 1.30 -0.65 5.22
N GLU A 27 2.18 -0.94 6.18
CA GLU A 27 3.05 -2.12 6.16
C GLU A 27 2.21 -3.41 6.10
N ARG A 28 1.22 -3.57 6.99
CA ARG A 28 0.31 -4.72 7.02
C ARG A 28 -0.42 -4.92 5.68
N ARG A 29 -1.02 -3.87 5.13
CA ARG A 29 -1.74 -3.95 3.84
C ARG A 29 -0.80 -4.32 2.70
N THR A 30 0.40 -3.75 2.68
CA THR A 30 1.41 -4.01 1.64
C THR A 30 1.85 -5.47 1.68
N GLU A 31 2.10 -6.02 2.86
CA GLU A 31 2.41 -7.44 3.05
C GLU A 31 1.26 -8.34 2.62
N ALA A 32 0.02 -8.01 2.97
CA ALA A 32 -1.16 -8.78 2.57
C ALA A 32 -1.33 -8.84 1.04
N ILE A 33 -1.17 -7.71 0.35
CA ILE A 33 -1.21 -7.63 -1.12
C ILE A 33 -0.08 -8.47 -1.73
N ALA A 34 1.15 -8.35 -1.22
CA ALA A 34 2.29 -9.11 -1.71
C ALA A 34 2.10 -10.63 -1.50
N ALA A 35 1.59 -11.03 -0.35
CA ALA A 35 1.28 -12.43 -0.04
C ALA A 35 0.20 -12.99 -0.96
N ALA A 36 -0.89 -12.24 -1.19
CA ALA A 36 -1.95 -12.61 -2.13
C ALA A 36 -1.40 -12.80 -3.56
N ALA A 37 -0.62 -11.83 -4.05
CA ALA A 37 -0.01 -11.90 -5.37
C ALA A 37 0.90 -13.14 -5.53
N ASN A 38 1.71 -13.45 -4.52
CA ASN A 38 2.58 -14.63 -4.53
C ASN A 38 1.82 -15.98 -4.46
N ARG A 39 0.53 -16.01 -4.10
CA ARG A 39 -0.28 -17.24 -4.13
C ARG A 39 -0.92 -17.49 -5.49
N MET A 40 -0.93 -16.49 -6.38
CA MET A 40 -1.60 -16.59 -7.68
C MET A 40 -0.68 -17.14 -8.78
N HIS A 41 -1.25 -17.95 -9.66
CA HIS A 41 -0.65 -18.38 -10.94
C HIS A 41 0.78 -18.96 -10.81
N ASN A 42 1.11 -19.57 -9.66
CA ASN A 42 2.43 -20.13 -9.34
C ASN A 42 3.60 -19.13 -9.51
N ALA A 43 3.33 -17.83 -9.56
CA ALA A 43 4.34 -16.81 -9.72
C ALA A 43 4.84 -16.34 -8.36
N LYS A 44 6.14 -16.52 -8.11
CA LYS A 44 6.83 -16.03 -6.91
C LYS A 44 7.74 -14.86 -7.28
N GLY A 45 7.84 -13.87 -6.40
CA GLY A 45 8.66 -12.67 -6.60
C GLY A 45 7.87 -11.37 -6.66
N TYR A 46 6.69 -11.32 -6.04
CA TYR A 46 6.05 -10.06 -5.69
C TYR A 46 6.59 -9.61 -4.34
N VAL A 47 7.17 -8.41 -4.27
CA VAL A 47 7.80 -7.89 -3.08
C VAL A 47 7.12 -6.59 -2.70
N GLY A 48 6.66 -6.52 -1.45
CA GLY A 48 6.12 -5.33 -0.82
C GLY A 48 7.22 -4.51 -0.16
N ASP A 49 7.09 -3.19 -0.19
CA ASP A 49 7.97 -2.24 0.45
C ASP A 49 7.19 -0.98 0.86
N VAL A 50 7.59 -0.32 1.94
CA VAL A 50 6.99 0.93 2.40
C VAL A 50 7.97 2.07 2.20
N ILE A 51 7.60 2.98 1.32
CA ILE A 51 8.41 4.11 0.91
C ILE A 51 7.84 5.36 1.57
N ARG A 52 8.72 6.23 2.03
CA ARG A 52 8.33 7.53 2.58
C ARG A 52 8.61 8.63 1.58
N THR A 53 7.57 9.38 1.23
CA THR A 53 7.70 10.66 0.54
C THR A 53 7.32 11.78 1.54
N ASP A 54 6.11 12.33 1.45
CA ASP A 54 5.50 13.21 2.45
C ASP A 54 4.78 12.44 3.58
N ARG A 55 4.37 11.20 3.27
CA ARG A 55 3.70 10.23 4.16
C ARG A 55 4.10 8.80 3.77
N PRO A 56 3.85 7.77 4.61
CA PRO A 56 4.14 6.39 4.24
C PRO A 56 3.25 5.91 3.09
N HIS A 57 3.86 5.33 2.07
CA HIS A 57 3.19 4.70 0.93
C HIS A 57 3.63 3.24 0.79
N GLY A 58 2.67 2.34 0.64
CA GLY A 58 2.92 0.94 0.32
C GLY A 58 3.08 0.72 -1.18
N ALA A 59 4.11 -0.01 -1.59
CA ALA A 59 4.35 -0.37 -2.97
C ALA A 59 4.65 -1.87 -3.10
N VAL A 60 3.95 -2.56 -4.01
CA VAL A 60 4.21 -3.97 -4.34
C VAL A 60 4.69 -4.09 -5.78
N ARG A 61 5.83 -4.76 -5.99
CA ARG A 61 6.49 -4.86 -7.29
C ARG A 61 6.77 -6.30 -7.65
N ALA A 62 6.65 -6.62 -8.94
CA ALA A 62 7.13 -7.89 -9.49
C ALA A 62 8.63 -7.78 -9.81
N THR A 63 9.48 -8.45 -9.03
CA THR A 63 10.95 -8.34 -9.12
C THR A 63 11.57 -9.38 -10.07
N THR A 64 10.92 -10.53 -10.26
CA THR A 64 11.43 -11.62 -11.12
C THR A 64 10.86 -11.54 -12.53
N ARG A 65 11.60 -12.06 -13.52
CA ARG A 65 11.11 -12.16 -14.91
C ARG A 65 9.79 -12.93 -15.00
N HIS A 66 9.66 -14.00 -14.23
CA HIS A 66 8.44 -14.81 -14.19
C HIS A 66 7.25 -14.04 -13.58
N ALA A 67 7.43 -13.37 -12.43
CA ALA A 67 6.40 -12.55 -11.82
C ALA A 67 5.97 -11.37 -12.72
N ARG A 68 6.91 -10.73 -13.43
CA ARG A 68 6.60 -9.66 -14.39
C ARG A 68 5.74 -10.15 -15.54
N ARG A 69 6.09 -11.31 -16.14
CA ARG A 69 5.29 -11.94 -17.21
C ARG A 69 3.91 -12.37 -16.73
N SER A 70 3.85 -13.02 -15.56
CA SER A 70 2.59 -13.43 -14.94
C SER A 70 1.70 -12.23 -14.66
N ASN A 71 2.24 -11.17 -14.07
CA ASN A 71 1.51 -9.93 -13.82
C ASN A 71 0.95 -9.30 -15.09
N ALA A 72 1.76 -9.20 -16.15
CA ALA A 72 1.32 -8.61 -17.42
C ALA A 72 0.21 -9.44 -18.11
N LYS A 73 0.23 -10.77 -17.95
CA LYS A 73 -0.77 -11.67 -18.55
C LYS A 73 -2.06 -11.75 -17.73
N HIS A 74 -1.96 -11.69 -16.41
CA HIS A 74 -3.07 -12.04 -15.52
C HIS A 74 -3.58 -10.89 -14.65
N ASN A 75 -2.92 -9.72 -14.71
CA ASN A 75 -3.19 -8.56 -13.86
C ASN A 75 -3.11 -8.90 -12.36
N THR A 76 -2.14 -9.74 -11.98
CA THR A 76 -2.01 -10.30 -10.64
C THR A 76 -2.01 -9.24 -9.54
N LEU A 77 -1.23 -8.16 -9.69
CA LEU A 77 -1.16 -7.09 -8.69
C LEU A 77 -2.49 -6.36 -8.53
N LEU A 78 -3.16 -6.03 -9.65
CA LEU A 78 -4.45 -5.36 -9.63
C LEU A 78 -5.52 -6.21 -8.93
N LYS A 79 -5.52 -7.53 -9.18
CA LYS A 79 -6.43 -8.48 -8.52
C LYS A 79 -6.08 -8.74 -7.05
N SER A 80 -4.84 -8.45 -6.64
CA SER A 80 -4.40 -8.62 -5.26
C SER A 80 -4.68 -7.39 -4.40
N LEU A 81 -5.09 -6.26 -4.98
CA LEU A 81 -5.32 -5.00 -4.25
C LEU A 81 -6.35 -5.13 -3.14
N ASP A 82 -7.41 -5.91 -3.36
CA ASP A 82 -8.47 -6.10 -2.37
C ASP A 82 -7.96 -6.81 -1.10
N ALA A 83 -6.84 -7.54 -1.16
CA ALA A 83 -6.24 -8.13 0.05
C ALA A 83 -5.69 -7.08 1.03
N GLY A 84 -5.52 -5.82 0.60
CA GLY A 84 -5.15 -4.69 1.45
C GLY A 84 -6.32 -3.79 1.84
N ARG A 85 -7.54 -4.10 1.41
CA ARG A 85 -8.78 -3.54 1.98
C ARG A 85 -9.19 -4.51 3.08
N ASP A 86 -9.25 -4.03 4.31
CA ASP A 86 -9.69 -4.85 5.43
C ASP A 86 -11.13 -5.38 5.20
#